data_AF-A0A2I1GUE5-F1
#
_entry.id   AF-A0A2I1GUE5-F1
#
_cell.length_a   1.000
_cell.length_b   1.000
_cell.length_c   1.000
_cell.angle_alpha   90.00
_cell.angle_beta   90.00
_cell.angle_gamma   90.00
#
_symmetry.space_group_name_H-M   'P 1'
#
loop_
_entity.id
_entity.type
_entity.pdbx_description
1 polymer ?
#
loop_
_entity_poly.entity_id
_entity_poly.type
_entity_poly.pdbx_seq_one_letter_code
_entity_poly.pdbx_strand_id
1 'polypeptide(L)'
;MEKFSSTRGGTDEITKVTPIKLRQLIYTALGMRGLGDIKESDKSDNICVNNFITEKFSENLNKSMDQYRVITNPKKKESADRLSKILIQEVFRIFYFRLKIQEPIAQYHWFNCGDKVSKTSMDANWDEDEIDELVVELCTFPLIYQVINSNQEVFTSAKVFTRRVPQPSPSLIQNVGSLFKGITGLLSNNSDNSDQAEQPNNDFTVQNTANATASDDSGEYETGQENDEEDVTNTVETPQ
;
A
#
# COMPACT_ATOMS: atom_id res chain seq x y z
N MET A 1 39.31 -9.93 20.98
CA MET A 1 38.82 -10.07 19.59
C MET A 1 39.90 -9.76 18.57
N GLU A 2 40.70 -8.70 18.76
CA GLU A 2 41.77 -8.26 17.86
C GLU A 2 42.79 -9.34 17.45
N LYS A 3 43.14 -10.24 18.37
CA LYS A 3 44.05 -11.36 18.10
C LYS A 3 43.50 -12.36 17.06
N PHE A 4 42.18 -12.52 16.95
CA PHE A 4 41.57 -13.48 16.01
C PHE A 4 41.46 -12.91 14.60
N SER A 5 41.22 -11.60 14.46
CA SER A 5 41.12 -10.91 13.17
C SER A 5 42.47 -10.72 12.48
N SER A 6 43.56 -10.62 13.23
CA SER A 6 44.91 -10.40 12.68
C SER A 6 45.71 -11.69 12.42
N THR A 7 45.28 -12.85 12.96
CA THR A 7 46.04 -14.11 12.86
C THR A 7 45.46 -15.13 11.88
N ARG A 8 44.18 -15.00 11.48
CA ARG A 8 43.56 -15.92 10.51
C ARG A 8 43.62 -15.34 9.09
N GLY A 9 44.16 -16.12 8.16
CA GLY A 9 44.10 -15.83 6.73
C GLY A 9 42.75 -16.27 6.14
N GLY A 10 42.19 -15.45 5.24
CA GLY A 10 40.93 -15.68 4.54
C GLY A 10 40.38 -14.37 3.98
N THR A 11 39.83 -14.38 2.77
CA THR A 11 39.26 -13.18 2.15
C THR A 11 37.93 -12.84 2.82
N ASP A 12 37.91 -11.76 3.58
CA ASP A 12 36.76 -11.25 4.34
C ASP A 12 35.53 -10.99 3.44
N GLU A 13 35.74 -10.73 2.15
CA GLU A 13 34.66 -10.43 1.19
C GLU A 13 33.61 -11.53 1.06
N ILE A 14 34.01 -12.81 1.04
CA ILE A 14 33.06 -13.93 0.98
C ILE A 14 32.27 -14.00 2.28
N THR A 15 32.96 -13.83 3.41
CA THR A 15 32.34 -13.87 4.75
C THR A 15 31.36 -12.71 4.94
N LYS A 16 31.65 -11.51 4.44
CA LYS A 16 30.74 -10.34 4.44
C LYS A 16 29.49 -10.57 3.61
N VAL A 17 29.62 -11.17 2.43
CA VAL A 17 28.50 -11.36 1.49
C VAL A 17 27.64 -12.57 1.85
N THR A 18 28.19 -13.57 2.55
CA THR A 18 27.48 -14.81 2.89
C THR A 18 26.17 -14.59 3.67
N PRO A 19 26.13 -13.78 4.76
CA PRO A 19 24.88 -13.49 5.48
C PRO A 19 23.82 -12.83 4.61
N ILE A 20 24.23 -11.94 3.70
CA ILE A 20 23.33 -11.27 2.75
C ILE A 20 22.69 -12.32 1.83
N LYS A 21 23.50 -13.21 1.25
CA LYS A 21 23.02 -14.28 0.36
C LYS A 21 22.11 -15.26 1.09
N LEU A 22 22.42 -15.60 2.34
CA LEU A 22 21.59 -16.47 3.16
C LEU A 22 20.22 -15.83 3.45
N ARG A 23 20.20 -14.55 3.85
CA ARG A 23 18.97 -13.78 4.04
C ARG A 23 18.12 -13.76 2.77
N GLN A 24 18.74 -13.45 1.63
CA GLN A 24 18.07 -13.44 0.33
C GLN A 24 17.44 -14.79 0.00
N LEU A 25 18.17 -15.88 0.21
CA LEU A 25 17.68 -17.24 -0.03
C LEU A 25 16.47 -17.58 0.85
N ILE A 26 16.57 -17.30 2.16
CA ILE A 26 15.48 -17.55 3.13
C ILE A 26 14.22 -16.79 2.72
N TYR A 27 14.33 -15.49 2.47
CA TYR A 27 13.16 -14.66 2.13
C TYR A 27 12.62 -14.96 0.74
N THR A 28 13.45 -15.43 -0.20
CA THR A 28 12.98 -15.93 -1.49
C THR A 28 12.13 -17.19 -1.30
N ALA A 29 12.60 -18.16 -0.51
CA ALA A 29 11.84 -19.37 -0.20
C ALA A 29 10.51 -19.04 0.51
N LEU A 30 10.53 -18.15 1.51
CA LEU A 30 9.32 -17.68 2.19
C LEU A 30 8.38 -16.91 1.25
N GLY A 31 8.90 -16.08 0.35
CA GLY A 31 8.11 -15.38 -0.65
C GLY A 31 7.36 -16.31 -1.62
N MET A 32 7.93 -17.48 -1.92
CA MET A 32 7.33 -18.47 -2.81
C MET A 32 6.38 -19.44 -2.10
N ARG A 33 6.64 -19.77 -0.82
CA ARG A 33 5.96 -20.89 -0.13
C ARG A 33 5.38 -20.53 1.24
N GLY A 34 5.81 -19.45 1.86
CA GLY A 34 5.55 -19.14 3.28
C GLY A 34 4.08 -18.90 3.63
N LEU A 35 3.26 -18.52 2.65
CA LEU A 35 1.80 -18.39 2.78
C LEU A 35 1.04 -19.12 1.67
N GLY A 36 1.71 -20.07 1.00
CA GLY A 36 1.10 -20.85 -0.08
C GLY A 36 0.03 -21.79 0.44
N ASP A 37 -0.89 -22.18 -0.44
CA ASP A 37 -2.00 -23.05 -0.09
C ASP A 37 -1.50 -24.43 0.34
N ILE A 38 -2.11 -24.96 1.41
CA ILE A 38 -1.84 -26.31 1.87
C ILE A 38 -2.73 -27.23 1.04
N LYS A 39 -2.12 -28.00 0.14
CA LYS A 39 -2.83 -29.11 -0.50
C LYS A 39 -3.00 -30.20 0.55
N GLU A 40 -4.22 -30.37 1.06
CA GLU A 40 -4.55 -31.58 1.81
C GLU A 40 -4.39 -32.76 0.86
N SER A 41 -3.55 -33.71 1.23
CA SER A 41 -3.40 -34.95 0.47
C SER A 41 -4.73 -35.70 0.53
N ASP A 42 -5.27 -35.93 -0.65
CA ASP A 42 -6.34 -36.87 -0.98
C ASP A 42 -7.78 -36.42 -0.67
N LYS A 43 -8.46 -35.99 -1.74
CA LYS A 43 -9.92 -36.09 -2.04
C LYS A 43 -10.76 -34.80 -2.16
N SER A 44 -10.18 -33.61 -2.29
CA SER A 44 -10.95 -32.53 -2.90
C SER A 44 -10.08 -31.59 -3.72
N ASP A 45 -10.55 -31.23 -4.91
CA ASP A 45 -9.97 -30.19 -5.77
C ASP A 45 -10.07 -28.77 -5.15
N ASN A 46 -10.44 -28.68 -3.88
CA ASN A 46 -10.49 -27.43 -3.14
C ASN A 46 -9.10 -27.14 -2.58
N ILE A 47 -8.41 -26.22 -3.25
CA ILE A 47 -7.23 -25.54 -2.74
C ILE A 47 -7.62 -24.87 -1.41
N CYS A 48 -7.28 -25.52 -0.30
CA CYS A 48 -7.55 -24.99 1.03
C CYS A 48 -6.53 -23.88 1.33
N VAL A 49 -6.97 -22.63 1.20
CA VAL A 49 -6.25 -21.42 1.67
C VAL A 49 -6.28 -21.37 3.21
N ASN A 50 -6.04 -22.49 3.90
CA ASN A 50 -6.19 -22.59 5.35
C ASN A 50 -4.90 -22.23 6.08
N ASN A 51 -4.32 -21.07 5.74
CA ASN A 51 -3.39 -20.43 6.65
C ASN A 51 -4.22 -19.60 7.63
N PHE A 52 -4.21 -19.97 8.91
CA PHE A 52 -4.87 -19.25 10.01
C PHE A 52 -4.58 -17.73 9.97
N ILE A 53 -3.37 -17.35 9.55
CA ILE A 53 -2.99 -15.95 9.35
C ILE A 53 -3.84 -15.32 8.25
N THR A 54 -3.86 -15.90 7.05
CA THR A 54 -4.64 -15.37 5.91
C THR A 54 -6.12 -15.27 6.23
N GLU A 55 -6.71 -16.31 6.80
CA GLU A 55 -8.13 -16.32 7.17
C GLU A 55 -8.44 -15.19 8.17
N LYS A 56 -7.73 -15.13 9.30
CA LYS A 56 -7.97 -14.12 10.35
C LYS A 56 -7.81 -12.69 9.82
N PHE A 57 -6.77 -12.42 9.03
CA PHE A 57 -6.56 -11.07 8.50
C PHE A 57 -7.58 -10.72 7.40
N SER A 58 -8.00 -11.68 6.58
CA SER A 58 -9.02 -11.46 5.56
C SER A 58 -10.40 -11.20 6.16
N GLU A 59 -10.77 -11.92 7.23
CA GLU A 59 -12.01 -11.69 7.98
C GLU A 59 -12.02 -10.29 8.60
N ASN A 60 -10.93 -9.89 9.26
CA ASN A 60 -10.78 -8.56 9.83
C ASN A 60 -10.88 -7.47 8.76
N LEU A 61 -10.25 -7.67 7.60
CA LEU A 61 -10.34 -6.75 6.47
C LEU A 61 -11.79 -6.59 5.99
N ASN A 62 -12.46 -7.71 5.72
CA ASN A 62 -13.86 -7.69 5.26
C ASN A 62 -14.78 -7.01 6.29
N LYS A 63 -14.63 -7.35 7.57
CA LYS A 63 -15.41 -6.72 8.65
C LYS A 63 -15.18 -5.21 8.73
N SER A 64 -13.95 -4.75 8.51
CA SER A 64 -13.65 -3.32 8.44
C SER A 64 -14.30 -2.67 7.23
N MET A 65 -14.29 -3.34 6.07
CA MET A 65 -14.90 -2.82 4.84
C MET A 65 -16.43 -2.77 4.92
N ASP A 66 -17.06 -3.71 5.63
CA ASP A 66 -18.51 -3.78 5.80
C ASP A 66 -19.07 -2.61 6.64
N GLN A 67 -18.21 -1.81 7.29
CA GLN A 67 -18.62 -0.53 7.89
C GLN A 67 -19.01 0.51 6.82
N TYR A 68 -18.51 0.36 5.60
CA TYR A 68 -18.69 1.31 4.50
C TYR A 68 -19.51 0.74 3.34
N ARG A 69 -19.85 -0.55 3.35
CA ARG A 69 -20.59 -1.23 2.27
C ARG A 69 -21.51 -2.34 2.80
N VAL A 70 -22.55 -2.66 2.04
CA VAL A 70 -23.35 -3.88 2.23
C VAL A 70 -23.41 -4.63 0.91
N ILE A 71 -22.93 -5.88 0.89
CA ILE A 71 -22.93 -6.73 -0.30
C ILE A 71 -24.11 -7.70 -0.22
N THR A 72 -25.21 -7.37 -0.91
CA THR A 72 -26.44 -8.19 -0.91
C THR A 72 -26.33 -9.43 -1.79
N ASN A 73 -25.55 -9.36 -2.88
CA ASN A 73 -25.43 -10.48 -3.82
C ASN A 73 -24.42 -11.53 -3.27
N PRO A 74 -24.84 -12.80 -3.08
CA PRO A 74 -23.98 -13.83 -2.49
C PRO A 74 -22.74 -14.15 -3.33
N LYS A 75 -22.85 -14.17 -4.67
CA LYS A 75 -21.69 -14.41 -5.55
C LYS A 75 -20.67 -13.28 -5.47
N LYS A 76 -21.13 -12.03 -5.35
CA LYS A 76 -20.24 -10.87 -5.17
C LYS A 76 -19.54 -10.93 -3.82
N LYS A 77 -20.24 -11.38 -2.77
CA LYS A 77 -19.68 -11.55 -1.44
C LYS A 77 -18.57 -12.61 -1.43
N GLU A 78 -18.82 -13.77 -2.01
CA GLU A 78 -17.82 -14.84 -2.15
C GLU A 78 -16.58 -14.37 -2.93
N SER A 79 -16.77 -13.65 -4.04
CA SER A 79 -15.66 -13.06 -4.80
C SER A 79 -14.86 -12.06 -3.97
N ALA A 80 -15.53 -11.18 -3.22
CA ALA A 80 -14.86 -10.24 -2.31
C ALA A 80 -14.07 -10.97 -1.22
N ASP A 81 -14.62 -12.02 -0.62
CA ASP A 81 -13.94 -12.83 0.40
C ASP A 81 -12.68 -13.50 -0.16
N ARG A 82 -12.76 -14.04 -1.39
CA ARG A 82 -11.61 -14.61 -2.09
C ARG A 82 -10.55 -13.55 -2.39
N LEU A 83 -10.94 -12.37 -2.88
CA LEU A 83 -10.02 -11.26 -3.16
C LEU A 83 -9.31 -10.76 -1.90
N SER A 84 -10.02 -10.69 -0.77
CA SER A 84 -9.44 -10.33 0.53
C SER A 84 -8.33 -11.29 0.93
N LYS A 85 -8.51 -12.60 0.76
CA LYS A 85 -7.45 -13.60 1.05
C LYS A 85 -6.22 -13.41 0.16
N ILE A 86 -6.43 -13.24 -1.14
CA ILE A 86 -5.35 -12.98 -2.10
C ILE A 86 -4.61 -11.70 -1.72
N LEU A 87 -5.33 -10.62 -1.43
CA LEU A 87 -4.74 -9.33 -1.05
C LEU A 87 -3.86 -9.46 0.20
N ILE A 88 -4.33 -10.15 1.23
CA ILE A 88 -3.52 -10.40 2.45
C ILE A 88 -2.24 -11.17 2.10
N GLN A 89 -2.32 -12.23 1.30
CA GLN A 89 -1.14 -12.98 0.87
C GLN A 89 -0.14 -12.09 0.11
N GLU A 90 -0.62 -11.21 -0.78
CA GLU A 90 0.20 -10.25 -1.51
C GLU A 90 0.90 -9.26 -0.60
N VAL A 91 0.19 -8.70 0.37
CA VAL A 91 0.74 -7.76 1.36
C VAL A 91 1.87 -8.43 2.13
N PHE A 92 1.67 -9.63 2.66
CA PHE A 92 2.74 -10.33 3.36
C PHE A 92 3.92 -10.66 2.44
N ARG A 93 3.64 -11.14 1.23
CA ARG A 93 4.67 -11.48 0.25
C ARG A 93 5.54 -10.29 -0.10
N ILE A 94 4.95 -9.12 -0.29
CA ILE A 94 5.67 -7.90 -0.62
C ILE A 94 6.41 -7.39 0.62
N PHE A 95 5.67 -7.02 1.67
CA PHE A 95 6.19 -6.21 2.77
C PHE A 95 7.03 -7.00 3.78
N TYR A 96 6.74 -8.29 3.99
CA TYR A 96 7.48 -9.11 4.95
C TYR A 96 8.61 -9.92 4.30
N PHE A 97 8.50 -10.26 3.02
CA PHE A 97 9.47 -11.11 2.33
C PHE A 97 10.24 -10.38 1.23
N ARG A 98 9.59 -9.89 0.18
CA ARG A 98 10.29 -9.32 -0.99
C ARG A 98 11.17 -8.12 -0.65
N LEU A 99 10.71 -7.20 0.21
CA LEU A 99 11.54 -6.07 0.64
C LEU A 99 12.81 -6.51 1.38
N LYS A 100 12.74 -7.64 2.09
CA LYS A 100 13.87 -8.27 2.79
C LYS A 100 14.76 -9.12 1.89
N ILE A 101 14.58 -9.10 0.56
CA ILE A 101 15.52 -9.70 -0.40
C ILE A 101 16.49 -8.64 -0.95
N GLN A 102 16.06 -7.37 -1.01
CA GLN A 102 16.91 -6.29 -1.53
C GLN A 102 18.17 -6.10 -0.66
N GLU A 103 19.24 -5.59 -1.27
CA GLU A 103 20.48 -5.20 -0.60
C GLU A 103 20.88 -3.79 -1.08
N PRO A 104 20.93 -2.77 -0.19
CA PRO A 104 20.38 -2.71 1.17
C PRO A 104 18.90 -3.13 1.32
N ILE A 105 18.42 -3.36 2.54
CA ILE A 105 17.00 -3.71 2.74
C ILE A 105 16.11 -2.53 2.33
N ALA A 106 15.13 -2.81 1.46
CA ALA A 106 14.17 -1.79 1.03
C ALA A 106 13.25 -1.38 2.18
N GLN A 107 12.90 -0.10 2.22
CA GLN A 107 11.99 0.52 3.17
C GLN A 107 10.72 0.95 2.45
N TYR A 108 9.67 1.22 3.23
CA TYR A 108 8.44 1.79 2.71
C TYR A 108 7.93 2.91 3.59
N HIS A 109 7.22 3.87 3.00
CA HIS A 109 6.65 5.01 3.69
C HIS A 109 5.23 5.30 3.18
N TRP A 110 4.29 5.40 4.12
CA TRP A 110 2.92 5.82 3.87
C TRP A 110 2.80 7.31 4.17
N PHE A 111 2.31 8.07 3.20
CA PHE A 111 2.04 9.49 3.38
C PHE A 111 0.69 9.70 4.06
N ASN A 112 0.64 10.67 4.97
CA ASN A 112 -0.56 11.04 5.71
C ASN A 112 -1.40 12.05 4.94
N CYS A 113 -2.69 12.13 5.29
CA CYS A 113 -3.54 13.22 4.81
C CYS A 113 -2.97 14.57 5.26
N GLY A 114 -2.82 15.50 4.32
CA GLY A 114 -2.23 16.82 4.54
C GLY A 114 -0.74 16.92 4.20
N ASP A 115 -0.04 15.81 3.94
CA ASP A 115 1.36 15.85 3.54
C ASP A 115 1.51 16.57 2.18
N LYS A 116 2.58 17.34 2.02
CA LYS A 116 2.88 18.02 0.76
C LYS A 116 3.19 17.02 -0.35
N VAL A 117 2.63 17.27 -1.53
CA VAL A 117 2.89 16.43 -2.70
C VAL A 117 4.33 16.63 -3.19
N SER A 118 4.96 15.54 -3.64
CA SER A 118 6.32 15.57 -4.18
C SER A 118 6.42 14.71 -5.44
N LYS A 119 6.84 15.34 -6.57
CA LYS A 119 7.06 14.67 -7.86
C LYS A 119 8.09 13.53 -7.79
N THR A 120 9.02 13.59 -6.84
CA THR A 120 10.12 12.61 -6.76
C THR A 120 9.72 11.33 -6.01
N SER A 121 8.67 11.38 -5.20
CA SER A 121 8.29 10.28 -4.30
C SER A 121 6.84 9.83 -4.44
N MET A 122 6.02 10.56 -5.19
CA MET A 122 4.60 10.29 -5.35
C MET A 122 4.22 10.28 -6.84
N ASP A 123 3.20 9.50 -7.14
CA ASP A 123 2.58 9.38 -8.45
C ASP A 123 1.06 9.59 -8.30
N ALA A 124 0.52 10.56 -9.05
CA ALA A 124 -0.90 10.75 -9.24
C ALA A 124 -1.17 11.58 -10.50
N ASN A 125 -2.45 11.70 -10.84
CA ASN A 125 -2.91 12.53 -11.95
C ASN A 125 -3.08 13.98 -11.47
N TRP A 126 -2.05 14.83 -11.65
CA TRP A 126 -2.10 16.27 -11.40
C TRP A 126 -1.45 17.04 -12.54
N ASP A 127 -1.88 18.29 -12.72
CA ASP A 127 -1.19 19.24 -13.59
C ASP A 127 0.08 19.74 -12.89
N GLU A 128 1.20 19.77 -13.62
CA GLU A 128 2.51 20.07 -13.03
C GLU A 128 2.61 21.46 -12.40
N ASP A 129 1.78 22.40 -12.86
CA ASP A 129 1.73 23.80 -12.42
C ASP A 129 1.00 23.99 -11.09
N GLU A 130 0.24 22.99 -10.62
CA GLU A 130 -0.62 23.11 -9.43
C GLU A 130 -0.06 22.40 -8.19
N ILE A 131 1.09 21.73 -8.29
CA ILE A 131 1.60 20.86 -7.23
C ILE A 131 1.80 21.57 -5.89
N ASP A 132 2.24 22.83 -5.90
CA ASP A 132 2.48 23.58 -4.67
C ASP A 132 1.19 23.85 -3.87
N GLU A 133 0.03 23.74 -4.51
CA GLU A 133 -1.28 23.89 -3.88
C GLU A 133 -1.91 22.56 -3.46
N LEU A 134 -1.27 21.43 -3.80
CA LEU A 134 -1.79 20.09 -3.55
C LEU A 134 -1.19 19.47 -2.28
N VAL A 135 -2.08 18.81 -1.53
CA VAL A 135 -1.72 17.94 -0.41
C VAL A 135 -2.31 16.56 -0.64
N VAL A 136 -1.66 15.56 -0.04
CA VAL A 136 -2.15 14.19 -0.02
C VAL A 136 -3.50 14.16 0.69
N GLU A 137 -4.50 13.58 0.03
CA GLU A 137 -5.79 13.24 0.63
C GLU A 137 -5.78 11.78 1.12
N LEU A 138 -5.27 10.88 0.27
CA LEU A 138 -5.22 9.45 0.56
C LEU A 138 -4.00 8.81 -0.10
N CYS A 139 -3.19 8.08 0.66
CA CYS A 139 -2.12 7.23 0.13
C CYS A 139 -2.63 5.79 -0.04
N THR A 140 -2.75 5.32 -1.28
CA THR A 140 -3.26 3.96 -1.59
C THR A 140 -2.17 2.91 -1.76
N PHE A 141 -0.94 3.33 -2.07
CA PHE A 141 0.22 2.46 -2.10
C PHE A 141 1.44 3.23 -1.59
N PRO A 142 2.29 2.64 -0.74
CA PRO A 142 3.38 3.37 -0.12
C PRO A 142 4.51 3.61 -1.11
N LEU A 143 5.34 4.61 -0.81
CA LEU A 143 6.65 4.77 -1.41
C LEU A 143 7.50 3.57 -1.00
N ILE A 144 8.19 2.93 -1.95
CA ILE A 144 9.19 1.89 -1.70
C ILE A 144 10.55 2.42 -2.16
N TYR A 145 11.52 2.45 -1.24
CA TYR A 145 12.81 3.09 -1.48
C TYR A 145 13.95 2.38 -0.75
N GLN A 146 15.18 2.79 -1.08
CA GLN A 146 16.39 2.37 -0.43
C GLN A 146 17.29 3.57 -0.15
N VAL A 147 18.12 3.50 0.88
CA VAL A 147 19.11 4.54 1.19
C VAL A 147 20.49 3.98 0.83
N ILE A 148 21.13 4.57 -0.16
CA ILE A 148 22.50 4.24 -0.61
C ILE A 148 23.36 5.49 -0.47
N ASN A 149 24.41 5.44 0.33
CA ASN A 149 25.35 6.57 0.52
C ASN A 149 24.65 7.90 0.86
N SER A 150 23.61 7.84 1.69
CA SER A 150 22.73 8.98 2.08
C SER A 150 21.81 9.51 0.98
N ASN A 151 21.79 8.89 -0.20
CA ASN A 151 20.84 9.18 -1.27
C ASN A 151 19.67 8.20 -1.22
N GLN A 152 18.46 8.71 -1.44
CA GLN A 152 17.28 7.90 -1.54
C GLN A 152 17.06 7.45 -2.99
N GLU A 153 17.11 6.15 -3.24
CA GLU A 153 16.72 5.54 -4.51
C GLU A 153 15.29 5.02 -4.41
N VAL A 154 14.42 5.48 -5.32
CA VAL A 154 13.00 5.10 -5.34
C VAL A 154 12.82 3.90 -6.26
N PHE A 155 12.29 2.80 -5.72
CA PHE A 155 11.87 1.64 -6.52
C PHE A 155 10.43 1.76 -7.00
N THR A 156 9.57 2.37 -6.17
CA THR A 156 8.16 2.56 -6.49
C THR A 156 7.67 3.82 -5.80
N SER A 157 7.21 4.80 -6.57
CA SER A 157 6.57 6.00 -6.03
C SER A 157 5.28 5.64 -5.29
N ALA A 158 4.95 6.42 -4.25
CA ALA A 158 3.67 6.25 -3.58
C ALA A 158 2.51 6.62 -4.52
N LYS A 159 1.44 5.84 -4.49
CA LYS A 159 0.21 6.19 -5.22
C LYS A 159 -0.69 6.99 -4.29
N VAL A 160 -0.97 8.23 -4.66
CA VAL A 160 -1.73 9.15 -3.80
C VAL A 160 -2.91 9.76 -4.55
N PHE A 161 -3.99 10.05 -3.83
CA PHE A 161 -5.00 11.02 -4.24
C PHE A 161 -4.66 12.36 -3.61
N THR A 162 -4.97 13.44 -4.31
CA THR A 162 -4.63 14.79 -3.88
C THR A 162 -5.84 15.69 -3.84
N ARG A 163 -5.78 16.68 -2.96
CA ARG A 163 -6.75 17.77 -2.88
C ARG A 163 -6.01 19.09 -2.77
N ARG A 164 -6.67 20.17 -3.20
CA ARG A 164 -6.14 21.52 -2.99
C ARG A 164 -6.22 21.91 -1.52
N VAL A 165 -5.21 22.63 -1.05
CA VAL A 165 -5.28 23.34 0.23
C VAL A 165 -6.32 24.45 0.07
N PRO A 166 -7.31 24.58 0.98
CA PRO A 166 -8.22 25.70 0.95
C PRO A 166 -7.41 27.00 1.10
N GLN A 167 -7.31 27.77 0.02
CA GLN A 167 -6.74 29.10 0.09
C GLN A 167 -7.65 29.97 0.95
N PRO A 168 -7.15 30.68 1.97
CA PRO A 168 -7.97 31.62 2.71
C PRO A 168 -8.51 32.66 1.73
N SER A 169 -9.84 32.81 1.68
CA SER A 169 -10.47 33.79 0.80
C SER A 169 -9.98 35.20 1.15
N PRO A 170 -9.71 36.07 0.15
CA PRO A 170 -9.24 37.45 0.41
C PRO A 170 -10.20 38.28 1.28
N SER A 171 -11.46 37.88 1.40
CA SER A 171 -12.50 38.59 2.16
C SER A 171 -12.43 38.41 3.67
N LEU A 172 -11.69 37.42 4.20
CA LEU A 172 -11.55 37.23 5.65
C LEU A 172 -10.44 38.09 6.27
N ILE A 173 -9.44 38.52 5.49
CA ILE A 173 -8.30 39.31 5.99
C ILE A 173 -8.71 40.77 6.27
N GLN A 174 -9.77 41.28 5.64
CA GLN A 174 -10.22 42.66 5.87
C GLN A 174 -10.92 42.87 7.23
N ASN A 175 -11.41 41.81 7.88
CA ASN A 175 -12.12 41.94 9.16
C ASN A 175 -11.25 41.72 10.42
N VAL A 176 -10.07 41.11 10.30
CA VAL A 176 -9.17 40.97 11.46
C VAL A 176 -8.37 42.25 11.75
N GLY A 177 -8.10 43.07 10.73
CA GLY A 177 -7.41 44.36 10.90
C GLY A 177 -8.18 45.41 11.69
N SER A 178 -9.51 45.25 11.84
CA SER A 178 -10.37 46.18 12.59
C SER A 178 -10.47 45.84 14.08
N LEU A 179 -10.32 44.57 14.48
CA LEU A 179 -10.46 44.14 15.87
C LEU A 179 -9.20 44.37 16.72
N PHE A 180 -8.01 44.32 16.12
CA PHE A 180 -6.74 44.49 16.86
C PHE A 180 -6.30 45.95 17.05
N LYS A 181 -6.95 46.92 16.39
CA LYS A 181 -6.63 48.34 16.58
C LYS A 181 -7.16 48.93 17.89
N GLY A 182 -7.99 48.16 18.63
CA GLY A 182 -8.61 48.58 19.90
C GLY A 182 -7.99 48.06 21.19
N ILE A 183 -6.95 47.20 21.16
CA ILE A 183 -6.41 46.54 22.37
C ILE A 183 -4.90 46.79 22.55
N THR A 184 -4.36 47.88 22.00
CA THR A 184 -2.99 48.33 22.35
C THR A 184 -3.04 49.22 23.60
N GLY A 185 -3.28 48.57 24.74
CA GLY A 185 -3.23 49.27 26.02
C GLY A 185 -3.80 48.45 27.17
N LEU A 186 -3.16 47.32 27.51
CA LEU A 186 -2.94 46.93 28.91
C LEU A 186 -2.08 45.65 29.01
N LEU A 187 -1.06 45.73 29.87
CA LEU A 187 -0.36 44.64 30.57
C LEU A 187 0.84 43.94 29.90
N SER A 188 1.98 44.60 30.14
CA SER A 188 3.28 44.12 30.63
C SER A 188 3.45 42.66 31.09
N ASN A 189 4.66 42.16 30.76
CA ASN A 189 5.61 41.32 31.52
C ASN A 189 5.75 39.83 31.16
N ASN A 190 6.96 39.54 30.66
CA ASN A 190 7.64 38.26 30.61
C ASN A 190 7.76 37.60 32.00
N SER A 191 7.62 36.28 32.09
CA SER A 191 8.77 35.35 32.04
C SER A 191 8.34 33.88 32.23
N ASP A 192 9.11 33.02 31.56
CA ASP A 192 9.44 31.61 31.88
C ASP A 192 8.59 30.44 31.34
N ASN A 193 9.27 29.71 30.45
CA ASN A 193 9.14 28.34 29.96
C ASN A 193 8.44 27.32 30.88
N SER A 194 7.62 26.46 30.26
CA SER A 194 7.93 25.02 30.12
C SER A 194 6.98 24.34 29.13
N ASP A 195 7.54 23.37 28.40
CA ASP A 195 6.93 22.49 27.40
C ASP A 195 5.58 21.88 27.81
N GLN A 196 4.63 21.82 26.86
CA GLN A 196 3.90 20.61 26.42
C GLN A 196 3.00 20.99 25.23
N ALA A 197 3.30 20.47 24.05
CA ALA A 197 2.43 20.59 22.87
C ALA A 197 1.42 19.44 22.87
N GLU A 198 0.19 19.70 23.32
CA GLU A 198 -0.96 18.83 23.08
C GLU A 198 -1.40 18.95 21.61
N GLN A 199 -1.57 17.81 20.95
CA GLN A 199 -2.13 17.72 19.59
C GLN A 199 -3.66 17.92 19.63
N PRO A 200 -4.25 18.71 18.71
CA PRO A 200 -5.70 18.78 18.61
C PRO A 200 -6.24 17.53 17.90
N ASN A 201 -7.04 16.76 18.63
CA ASN A 201 -7.90 15.71 18.09
C ASN A 201 -8.92 16.34 17.13
N ASN A 202 -8.88 15.97 15.85
CA ASN A 202 -9.93 16.32 14.90
C ASN A 202 -10.81 15.09 14.66
N ASP A 203 -11.95 15.08 15.33
CA ASP A 203 -13.07 14.17 15.12
C ASP A 203 -13.81 14.59 13.83
N PHE A 204 -13.90 13.68 12.85
CA PHE A 204 -14.56 13.94 11.57
C PHE A 204 -15.89 13.19 11.50
N THR A 205 -16.99 13.93 11.65
CA THR A 205 -18.36 13.41 11.44
C THR A 205 -18.76 13.59 9.97
N VAL A 206 -19.01 12.48 9.26
CA VAL A 206 -19.56 12.50 7.90
C VAL A 206 -21.08 12.66 7.98
N GLN A 207 -21.62 13.78 7.48
CA GLN A 207 -23.05 13.91 7.17
C GLN A 207 -23.28 13.53 5.71
N ASN A 208 -24.00 12.43 5.48
CA ASN A 208 -24.42 12.04 4.13
C ASN A 208 -25.86 12.49 3.89
N THR A 209 -26.03 13.49 3.03
CA THR A 209 -27.34 13.89 2.50
C THR A 209 -27.67 12.99 1.32
N ALA A 210 -28.75 12.20 1.46
CA ALA A 210 -29.25 11.34 0.41
C ALA A 210 -29.78 12.17 -0.76
N ASN A 211 -29.39 11.82 -1.98
CA ASN A 211 -30.23 12.02 -3.17
C ASN A 211 -30.05 10.82 -4.11
N ALA A 212 -31.12 10.06 -4.23
CA ALA A 212 -31.25 8.94 -5.15
C ALA A 212 -31.58 9.47 -6.55
N THR A 213 -30.88 8.98 -7.56
CA THR A 213 -31.45 8.85 -8.91
C THR A 213 -30.85 7.61 -9.54
N ALA A 214 -31.70 6.63 -9.77
CA ALA A 214 -31.38 5.38 -10.44
C ALA A 214 -31.27 5.62 -11.95
N SER A 215 -30.25 5.04 -12.58
CA SER A 215 -30.27 4.71 -14.00
C SER A 215 -29.54 3.38 -14.17
N ASP A 216 -30.33 2.33 -14.44
CA ASP A 216 -29.85 1.03 -14.90
C ASP A 216 -29.19 1.19 -16.27
N ASP A 217 -27.96 0.69 -16.42
CA ASP A 217 -27.35 0.41 -17.71
C ASP A 217 -26.72 -0.98 -17.66
N SER A 218 -27.27 -1.88 -18.46
CA SER A 218 -26.94 -3.30 -18.53
C SER A 218 -26.00 -3.55 -19.71
N GLY A 219 -24.72 -3.79 -19.43
CA GLY A 219 -23.75 -4.27 -20.41
C GLY A 219 -23.69 -5.81 -20.42
N GLU A 220 -24.13 -6.40 -21.53
CA GLU A 220 -24.02 -7.82 -21.87
C GLU A 220 -22.55 -8.24 -22.05
N TYR A 221 -22.18 -9.42 -21.54
CA TYR A 221 -20.95 -10.11 -21.89
C TYR A 221 -21.30 -11.36 -22.70
N GLU A 222 -20.88 -11.38 -23.96
CA GLU A 222 -21.03 -12.54 -24.85
C GLU A 222 -20.16 -13.71 -24.38
N THR A 223 -20.81 -14.86 -24.22
CA THR A 223 -20.19 -16.18 -24.05
C THR A 223 -19.84 -16.76 -25.42
N GLY A 224 -18.55 -16.97 -25.70
CA GLY A 224 -18.09 -17.78 -26.83
C GLY A 224 -18.22 -19.27 -26.51
N GLN A 225 -18.97 -19.99 -27.34
CA GLN A 225 -19.20 -21.44 -27.25
C GLN A 225 -18.00 -22.25 -27.77
N GLU A 226 -17.76 -23.38 -27.09
CA GLU A 226 -17.02 -24.55 -27.56
C GLU A 226 -17.65 -25.13 -28.84
N ASN A 227 -16.82 -25.62 -29.76
CA ASN A 227 -17.18 -26.67 -30.71
C ASN A 227 -16.06 -27.72 -30.69
N ASP A 228 -16.39 -28.90 -30.17
CA ASP A 228 -15.66 -30.14 -30.40
C ASP A 228 -16.26 -30.83 -31.64
N GLU A 229 -15.41 -31.25 -32.57
CA GLU A 229 -15.71 -32.34 -33.50
C GLU A 229 -14.40 -33.10 -33.79
N GLU A 230 -14.31 -34.34 -33.30
CA GLU A 230 -13.35 -35.35 -33.74
C GLU A 230 -13.75 -35.87 -35.14
N ASP A 231 -12.78 -36.27 -35.97
CA ASP A 231 -12.49 -37.68 -36.27
C ASP A 231 -11.71 -37.91 -37.62
N VAL A 232 -10.92 -39.00 -37.60
CA VAL A 232 -10.41 -39.89 -38.68
C VAL A 232 -9.24 -39.50 -39.63
N THR A 233 -8.08 -40.10 -39.29
CA THR A 233 -7.05 -40.84 -40.09
C THR A 233 -6.74 -40.53 -41.57
N ASN A 234 -5.44 -40.44 -41.91
CA ASN A 234 -4.74 -41.43 -42.77
C ASN A 234 -3.20 -41.17 -42.93
N THR A 235 -2.44 -42.18 -42.52
CA THR A 235 -1.20 -42.81 -43.04
C THR A 235 -0.46 -42.25 -44.28
N VAL A 236 0.90 -42.23 -44.21
CA VAL A 236 1.91 -42.90 -45.09
C VAL A 236 3.23 -42.10 -45.31
N GLU A 237 4.34 -42.68 -44.79
CA GLU A 237 5.73 -42.89 -45.31
C GLU A 237 6.56 -41.75 -45.99
N THR A 238 7.69 -41.30 -45.40
CA THR A 238 9.16 -41.62 -45.65
C THR A 238 9.76 -41.15 -47.00
N PRO A 239 11.11 -41.17 -47.25
CA PRO A 239 12.32 -41.07 -46.40
C PRO A 239 13.40 -40.08 -46.93
N GLN A 240 14.35 -39.66 -46.08
CA GLN A 240 15.81 -39.91 -46.18
C GLN A 240 16.55 -39.33 -44.98
#